data_AF-A0A1Q7MUG1-F1
#
_entry.id   AF-A0A1Q7MUG1-F1
#
_cell.length_a   1.000
_cell.length_b   1.000
_cell.length_c   1.000
_cell.angle_alpha   90.00
_cell.angle_beta   90.00
_cell.angle_gamma   90.00
#
_symmetry.space_group_name_H-M   'P 1'
#
loop_
_entity.id
_entity.type
_entity.pdbx_description
1 polymer ?
#
loop_
_entity_poly.entity_id
_entity_poly.type
_entity_poly.pdbx_seq_one_letter_code
_entity_poly.pdbx_strand_id
1 'polypeptide(L)'
;MDSTRFSQPNPIERLFNRLFGLLAGWGICHNAGPGNNQFLPGGNPFFGQPKHINPATYLGGGRNFGQLGTPPSGANIISRNLTPDKTGLPSGGDTFEEFRQIMRTGVDFDHLHPTCPGVPDATCVPAPFNGNLLQVMPWPNFQNMTDNDLRAIYEYLRAIPCIEGPPAPDPLHHDCH
;
A
#
# COMPACT_ATOMS: atom_id res chain seq x y z
N MET A 1 -21.32 -23.80 40.65
CA MET A 1 -20.54 -24.10 39.43
C MET A 1 -20.59 -22.84 38.59
N ASP A 2 -19.57 -21.99 38.76
CA ASP A 2 -19.53 -20.64 38.22
C ASP A 2 -18.89 -20.65 36.82
N SER A 3 -19.63 -20.14 35.84
CA SER A 3 -19.27 -20.07 34.43
C SER A 3 -18.29 -18.91 34.23
N THR A 4 -17.00 -19.19 34.39
CA THR A 4 -15.96 -18.20 34.21
C THR A 4 -15.53 -18.11 32.74
N ARG A 5 -15.98 -17.02 32.12
CA ARG A 5 -15.11 -16.08 31.38
C ARG A 5 -14.48 -16.65 30.09
N PHE A 6 -15.19 -16.49 28.97
CA PHE A 6 -14.52 -16.29 27.67
C PHE A 6 -13.56 -15.11 27.83
N SER A 7 -12.27 -15.40 27.90
CA SER A 7 -11.22 -14.39 27.96
C SER A 7 -11.36 -13.52 26.72
N GLN A 8 -11.66 -12.24 26.94
CA GLN A 8 -11.65 -11.22 25.90
C GLN A 8 -10.25 -11.25 25.25
N PRO A 9 -10.12 -11.41 23.91
CA PRO A 9 -8.80 -11.45 23.26
C PRO A 9 -8.03 -10.18 23.62
N ASN A 10 -6.74 -10.34 23.87
CA ASN A 10 -5.91 -9.24 24.33
C ASN A 10 -5.84 -8.13 23.26
N PRO A 11 -5.46 -6.89 23.61
CA PRO A 11 -5.45 -5.77 22.67
C PRO A 11 -4.60 -6.03 21.41
N ILE A 12 -3.52 -6.81 21.54
CA ILE A 12 -2.61 -7.19 20.45
C ILE A 12 -3.29 -8.18 19.50
N GLU A 13 -4.02 -9.17 19.99
CA GLU A 13 -4.81 -10.12 19.19
C GLU A 13 -6.00 -9.46 18.50
N ARG A 14 -6.60 -8.44 19.12
CA ARG A 14 -7.64 -7.60 18.48
C ARG A 14 -7.05 -6.73 17.37
N LEU A 15 -5.88 -6.15 17.59
CA LEU A 15 -5.12 -5.42 16.57
C LEU A 15 -4.76 -6.36 15.42
N PHE A 16 -4.25 -7.55 15.73
CA PHE A 16 -3.84 -8.57 14.78
C PHE A 16 -4.99 -9.01 13.87
N ASN A 17 -6.17 -9.34 14.43
CA ASN A 17 -7.34 -9.74 13.63
C ASN A 17 -7.96 -8.58 12.82
N ARG A 18 -7.82 -7.32 13.26
CA ARG A 18 -8.25 -6.13 12.50
C ARG A 18 -7.26 -5.79 11.37
N LEU A 19 -5.96 -5.94 11.63
CA LEU A 19 -4.88 -5.72 10.68
C LEU A 19 -4.75 -6.83 9.64
N PHE A 20 -5.14 -8.07 9.95
CA PHE A 20 -4.91 -9.22 9.07
C PHE A 20 -5.61 -9.09 7.71
N GLY A 21 -6.84 -8.56 7.68
CA GLY A 21 -7.55 -8.26 6.43
C GLY A 21 -6.93 -7.10 5.64
N LEU A 22 -6.35 -6.13 6.35
CA LEU A 22 -5.72 -4.94 5.79
C LEU A 22 -4.37 -5.27 5.16
N LEU A 23 -3.50 -5.94 5.91
CA LEU A 23 -2.17 -6.34 5.47
C LEU A 23 -2.21 -7.40 4.37
N ALA A 24 -3.23 -8.27 4.36
CA ALA A 24 -3.43 -9.23 3.27
C ALA A 24 -3.83 -8.55 1.96
N GLY A 25 -4.74 -7.56 2.00
CA GLY A 25 -5.13 -6.79 0.82
C GLY A 25 -4.00 -5.89 0.29
N TRP A 26 -3.27 -5.24 1.20
CA TRP A 26 -2.17 -4.34 0.85
C TRP A 26 -0.95 -5.10 0.36
N GLY A 27 -0.58 -6.22 0.99
CA GLY A 27 0.58 -7.03 0.60
C GLY A 27 0.48 -7.66 -0.78
N ILE A 28 -0.74 -7.87 -1.30
CA ILE A 28 -0.97 -8.32 -2.69
C ILE A 28 -0.75 -7.17 -3.70
N CYS A 29 -0.95 -5.91 -3.27
CA CYS A 29 -0.84 -4.75 -4.16
C CYS A 29 0.54 -4.07 -4.07
N HIS A 30 1.21 -4.16 -2.94
CA HIS A 30 2.45 -3.47 -2.63
C HIS A 30 3.62 -4.45 -2.49
N ASN A 31 3.88 -5.29 -3.49
CA ASN A 31 5.03 -6.18 -3.49
C ASN A 31 6.04 -5.77 -4.58
N ALA A 32 7.27 -5.46 -4.17
CA ALA A 32 8.33 -4.88 -5.03
C ALA A 32 8.80 -5.85 -6.11
N GLY A 33 8.63 -5.50 -7.39
CA GLY A 33 9.22 -6.20 -8.54
C GLY A 33 8.18 -6.79 -9.53
N PRO A 34 8.65 -7.41 -10.63
CA PRO A 34 7.75 -7.98 -11.64
C PRO A 34 7.08 -9.27 -11.13
N GLY A 35 5.77 -9.40 -11.38
CA GLY A 35 5.01 -10.61 -11.05
C GLY A 35 4.56 -10.73 -9.59
N ASN A 36 4.16 -11.94 -9.18
CA ASN A 36 3.65 -12.23 -7.83
C ASN A 36 4.77 -12.72 -6.89
N ASN A 37 5.80 -11.91 -6.69
CA ASN A 37 6.91 -12.20 -5.77
C ASN A 37 6.58 -12.02 -4.27
N GLN A 38 5.29 -11.88 -3.95
CA GLN A 38 4.75 -11.82 -2.60
C GLN A 38 5.16 -13.02 -1.73
N PHE A 39 5.39 -14.20 -2.33
CA PHE A 39 5.70 -15.43 -1.62
C PHE A 39 7.11 -15.93 -1.95
N LEU A 40 7.75 -16.57 -0.97
CA LEU A 40 9.00 -17.31 -1.19
C LEU A 40 8.74 -18.55 -2.07
N PRO A 41 9.76 -19.10 -2.75
CA PRO A 41 9.65 -20.38 -3.45
C PRO A 41 9.11 -21.48 -2.51
N GLY A 42 8.07 -22.19 -2.94
CA GLY A 42 7.39 -23.19 -2.10
C GLY A 42 6.45 -22.61 -1.04
N GLY A 43 6.22 -21.29 -1.03
CA GLY A 43 5.42 -20.56 -0.06
C GLY A 43 4.08 -20.03 -0.57
N ASN A 44 3.65 -20.45 -1.77
CA ASN A 44 2.52 -19.85 -2.47
C ASN A 44 1.20 -20.61 -2.19
N PRO A 45 0.27 -20.04 -1.40
CA PRO A 45 -0.98 -20.71 -1.05
C PRO A 45 -1.91 -20.94 -2.25
N PHE A 46 -1.76 -20.19 -3.35
CA PHE A 46 -2.52 -20.45 -4.59
C PHE A 46 -2.18 -21.79 -5.23
N PHE A 47 -1.06 -22.40 -4.86
CA PHE A 47 -0.65 -23.73 -5.28
C PHE A 47 -0.85 -24.79 -4.18
N GLY A 48 -1.63 -24.47 -3.13
CA GLY A 48 -1.85 -25.37 -2.00
C GLY A 48 -0.65 -25.51 -1.05
N GLN A 49 0.34 -24.62 -1.13
CA GLN A 49 1.54 -24.63 -0.29
C GLN A 49 1.31 -23.84 1.01
N PRO A 50 2.07 -24.13 2.10
CA PRO A 50 2.06 -23.28 3.28
C PRO A 50 2.42 -21.83 2.93
N LYS A 51 1.74 -20.86 3.54
CA LYS A 51 1.97 -19.44 3.22
C LYS A 51 3.28 -18.95 3.81
N HIS A 52 4.26 -18.64 2.95
CA HIS A 52 5.50 -17.97 3.35
C HIS A 52 5.66 -16.67 2.56
N ILE A 53 5.46 -15.52 3.22
CA ILE A 53 5.65 -14.19 2.63
C ILE A 53 7.13 -13.97 2.36
N ASN A 54 7.45 -13.34 1.24
CA ASN A 54 8.79 -12.86 0.93
C ASN A 54 9.04 -11.52 1.63
N PRO A 55 9.85 -11.45 2.70
CA PRO A 55 10.08 -10.19 3.41
C PRO A 55 10.86 -9.18 2.58
N ALA A 56 11.64 -9.62 1.58
CA ALA A 56 12.45 -8.72 0.74
C ALA A 56 11.62 -7.85 -0.20
N THR A 57 10.34 -8.18 -0.40
CA THR A 57 9.44 -7.43 -1.29
C THR A 57 8.19 -6.96 -0.57
N TYR A 58 8.06 -7.24 0.73
CA TYR A 58 6.83 -7.01 1.50
C TYR A 58 6.56 -5.52 1.69
N LEU A 59 5.45 -5.02 1.13
CA LEU A 59 5.03 -3.61 1.19
C LEU A 59 5.97 -2.61 0.49
N GLY A 60 6.92 -3.11 -0.32
CA GLY A 60 7.89 -2.31 -1.07
C GLY A 60 7.35 -1.61 -2.33
N GLY A 61 6.07 -1.77 -2.66
CA GLY A 61 5.45 -1.07 -3.80
C GLY A 61 5.88 -1.60 -5.17
N GLY A 62 5.88 -0.76 -6.21
CA GLY A 62 6.44 -1.06 -7.53
C GLY A 62 5.60 -1.96 -8.44
N ARG A 63 4.40 -2.37 -8.01
CA ARG A 63 3.52 -3.22 -8.82
C ARG A 63 2.77 -2.36 -9.84
N ASN A 64 2.96 -2.66 -11.12
CA ASN A 64 2.24 -2.00 -12.21
C ASN A 64 0.86 -2.66 -12.43
N PHE A 65 -0.21 -1.85 -12.38
CA PHE A 65 -1.61 -2.25 -12.58
C PHE A 65 -2.12 -1.96 -14.00
N GLY A 66 -1.25 -1.49 -14.88
CA GLY A 66 -1.56 -1.12 -16.26
C GLY A 66 -1.97 0.34 -16.41
N GLN A 67 -2.32 0.69 -17.64
CA GLN A 67 -2.80 2.03 -17.98
C GLN A 67 -4.27 2.21 -17.58
N LEU A 68 -4.59 3.36 -17.00
CA LEU A 68 -5.98 3.79 -16.87
C LEU A 68 -6.46 4.47 -18.15
N GLY A 69 -7.61 4.05 -18.67
CA GLY A 69 -8.18 4.55 -19.91
C GLY A 69 -8.16 3.52 -21.04
N THR A 70 -8.27 3.98 -22.28
CA THR A 70 -8.17 3.11 -23.46
C THR A 70 -6.70 3.03 -23.89
N PRO A 71 -6.05 1.85 -23.83
CA PRO A 71 -4.68 1.70 -24.33
C PRO A 71 -4.57 2.09 -25.81
N PRO A 72 -3.45 2.68 -26.27
CA PRO A 72 -2.18 2.85 -25.56
C PRO A 72 -2.06 4.16 -24.74
N SER A 73 -3.17 4.87 -24.56
CA SER A 73 -3.23 6.18 -23.90
C SER A 73 -3.48 6.06 -22.39
N GLY A 74 -2.79 6.89 -21.59
CA GLY A 74 -2.90 6.93 -20.12
C GLY A 74 -1.63 6.47 -19.40
N ALA A 75 -1.38 7.06 -18.23
CA ALA A 75 -0.27 6.67 -17.36
C ALA A 75 -0.47 5.26 -16.78
N ASN A 76 0.65 4.55 -16.62
CA ASN A 76 0.66 3.30 -15.86
C ASN A 76 0.51 3.59 -14.38
N ILE A 77 -0.43 2.93 -13.71
CA ILE A 77 -0.59 3.07 -12.27
C ILE A 77 0.31 2.05 -11.58
N ILE A 78 1.19 2.55 -10.73
CA ILE A 78 2.16 1.75 -10.00
C ILE A 78 1.91 1.94 -8.50
N SER A 79 1.92 0.85 -7.73
CA SER A 79 1.78 0.96 -6.27
C SER A 79 2.98 1.65 -5.64
N ARG A 80 2.73 2.48 -4.62
CA ARG A 80 3.77 3.16 -3.84
C ARG A 80 4.50 2.19 -2.92
N ASN A 81 5.76 2.48 -2.61
CA ASN A 81 6.43 1.87 -1.47
C ASN A 81 5.84 2.40 -0.16
N LEU A 82 5.44 1.49 0.73
CA LEU A 82 4.80 1.84 2.00
C LEU A 82 5.72 1.63 3.20
N THR A 83 6.88 1.02 2.98
CA THR A 83 7.89 0.85 4.01
C THR A 83 8.43 2.22 4.47
N PRO A 84 9.07 2.30 5.65
CA PRO A 84 9.69 3.55 6.08
C PRO A 84 10.79 3.98 5.13
N ASP A 85 11.01 5.28 4.97
CA ASP A 85 12.21 5.83 4.36
C ASP A 85 13.36 5.97 5.39
N LYS A 86 14.48 6.59 4.98
CA LYS A 86 15.62 6.90 5.86
C LYS A 86 15.29 7.78 7.06
N THR A 87 14.16 8.50 7.04
CA THR A 87 13.68 9.29 8.19
C THR A 87 12.83 8.46 9.15
N GLY A 88 12.47 7.23 8.76
CA GLY A 88 11.59 6.34 9.50
C GLY A 88 10.11 6.66 9.34
N LEU A 89 9.73 7.41 8.30
CA LEU A 89 8.35 7.73 7.95
C LEU A 89 7.86 6.83 6.80
N PRO A 90 6.64 6.26 6.88
CA PRO A 90 6.15 5.32 5.89
C PRO A 90 5.49 6.04 4.71
N SER A 91 5.00 5.29 3.72
CA SER A 91 4.18 5.81 2.61
C SER A 91 4.84 6.90 1.74
N GLY A 92 6.17 6.90 1.66
CA GLY A 92 6.92 7.91 0.91
C GLY A 92 7.24 9.17 1.73
N GLY A 93 7.35 9.03 3.06
CA GLY A 93 7.75 10.14 3.94
C GLY A 93 6.57 10.86 4.61
N ASP A 94 5.36 10.31 4.53
CA ASP A 94 4.16 10.93 5.08
C ASP A 94 4.18 10.97 6.61
N THR A 95 3.76 12.09 7.17
CA THR A 95 3.35 12.15 8.57
C THR A 95 2.06 11.36 8.80
N PHE A 96 1.71 11.09 10.05
CA PHE A 96 0.43 10.45 10.33
C PHE A 96 -0.77 11.27 9.86
N GLU A 97 -0.71 12.61 9.92
CA GLU A 97 -1.85 13.43 9.51
C GLU A 97 -2.07 13.36 7.99
N GLU A 98 -1.00 13.33 7.21
CA GLU A 98 -1.06 13.08 5.77
C GLU A 98 -1.56 11.67 5.48
N PHE A 99 -1.01 10.65 6.13
CA PHE A 99 -1.49 9.27 6.02
C PHE A 99 -2.98 9.16 6.33
N ARG A 100 -3.43 9.78 7.43
CA ARG A 100 -4.85 9.82 7.81
C ARG A 100 -5.67 10.51 6.72
N GLN A 101 -5.22 11.64 6.19
CA GLN A 101 -5.92 12.35 5.12
C GLN A 101 -6.04 11.50 3.85
N ILE A 102 -4.94 10.88 3.39
CA ILE A 102 -4.92 9.94 2.26
C ILE A 102 -5.95 8.84 2.48
N MET A 103 -5.95 8.20 3.65
CA MET A 103 -6.85 7.09 3.93
C MET A 103 -8.33 7.50 4.00
N ARG A 104 -8.62 8.77 4.33
CA ARG A 104 -9.99 9.29 4.42
C ARG A 104 -10.55 9.77 3.09
N THR A 105 -9.71 10.36 2.24
CA THR A 105 -10.18 11.08 1.05
C THR A 105 -9.63 10.53 -0.25
N GLY A 106 -8.58 9.72 -0.17
CA GLY A 106 -7.83 9.24 -1.30
C GLY A 106 -6.92 10.28 -1.94
N VAL A 107 -6.70 11.45 -1.33
CA VAL A 107 -5.82 12.47 -1.91
C VAL A 107 -4.45 11.86 -2.25
N ASP A 108 -3.91 12.18 -3.42
CA ASP A 108 -2.53 11.87 -3.79
C ASP A 108 -1.68 13.13 -3.65
N PHE A 109 -0.78 13.16 -2.67
CA PHE A 109 0.10 14.31 -2.46
C PHE A 109 1.25 14.39 -3.48
N ASP A 110 1.62 13.27 -4.10
CA ASP A 110 2.77 13.22 -5.02
C ASP A 110 2.39 13.75 -6.40
N HIS A 111 1.09 13.68 -6.74
CA HIS A 111 0.55 14.08 -8.05
C HIS A 111 1.34 13.48 -9.21
N LEU A 112 1.83 12.24 -9.06
CA LEU A 112 2.72 11.60 -10.03
C LEU A 112 2.05 11.47 -11.41
N HIS A 113 0.72 11.27 -11.41
CA HIS A 113 -0.08 11.18 -12.63
C HIS A 113 -1.27 12.15 -12.56
N PRO A 114 -1.10 13.43 -12.94
CA PRO A 114 -2.18 14.41 -12.90
C PRO A 114 -3.31 14.06 -13.89
N THR A 115 -4.47 14.72 -13.75
CA THR A 115 -5.54 14.61 -14.75
C THR A 115 -5.08 15.17 -16.09
N CYS A 116 -5.34 14.45 -17.18
CA CYS A 116 -4.95 14.89 -18.52
C CYS A 116 -5.62 16.22 -18.88
N PRO A 117 -4.86 17.25 -19.31
CA PRO A 117 -5.43 18.53 -19.74
C PRO A 117 -6.03 18.46 -21.16
N GLY A 118 -5.78 17.37 -21.89
CA GLY A 118 -6.20 17.17 -23.27
C GLY A 118 -6.14 15.71 -23.68
N VAL A 119 -5.60 15.43 -24.87
CA VAL A 119 -5.45 14.05 -25.36
C VAL A 119 -4.60 13.25 -24.37
N PRO A 120 -5.07 12.11 -23.85
CA PRO A 120 -4.32 11.37 -22.85
C PRO A 120 -3.03 10.76 -23.40
N ASP A 121 -1.97 10.84 -22.61
CA ASP A 121 -0.66 10.25 -22.90
C ASP A 121 -0.16 9.42 -21.69
N ALA A 122 1.09 8.98 -21.73
CA ALA A 122 1.67 8.13 -20.69
C ALA A 122 1.97 8.84 -19.36
N THR A 123 1.73 10.15 -19.25
CA THR A 123 2.10 10.96 -18.07
C THR A 123 0.90 11.36 -17.22
N CYS A 124 -0.32 11.18 -17.72
CA CYS A 124 -1.54 11.65 -17.07
C CYS A 124 -2.64 10.58 -17.05
N VAL A 125 -3.61 10.74 -16.16
CA VAL A 125 -4.81 9.89 -16.13
C VAL A 125 -5.97 10.55 -16.90
N PRO A 126 -6.66 9.83 -17.80
CA PRO A 126 -7.77 10.38 -18.57
C PRO A 126 -9.05 10.52 -17.73
N ALA A 127 -9.99 11.35 -18.19
CA ALA A 127 -11.35 11.31 -17.66
C ALA A 127 -11.98 9.91 -17.86
N PRO A 128 -12.83 9.44 -16.92
CA PRO A 128 -13.35 10.13 -15.74
C PRO A 128 -12.47 10.01 -14.49
N PHE A 129 -11.24 9.48 -14.60
CA PHE A 129 -10.33 9.38 -13.46
C PHE A 129 -9.85 10.77 -13.01
N ASN A 130 -9.62 10.92 -11.71
CA ASN A 130 -9.14 12.15 -11.11
C ASN A 130 -7.70 11.94 -10.62
N GLY A 131 -6.73 12.61 -11.25
CA GLY A 131 -5.31 12.49 -10.93
C GLY A 131 -4.90 13.11 -9.60
N ASN A 132 -5.81 13.80 -8.89
CA ASN A 132 -5.58 14.25 -7.52
C ASN A 132 -5.90 13.15 -6.49
N LEU A 133 -6.34 11.98 -6.93
CA LEU A 133 -6.68 10.86 -6.07
C LEU A 133 -5.78 9.66 -6.38
N LEU A 134 -5.38 8.94 -5.33
CA LEU A 134 -4.70 7.67 -5.45
C LEU A 134 -5.58 6.68 -6.20
N GLN A 135 -5.05 6.25 -7.33
CA GLN A 135 -5.66 5.23 -8.16
C GLN A 135 -5.27 3.84 -7.66
N VAL A 136 -6.14 2.84 -7.86
CA VAL A 136 -5.98 1.43 -7.43
C VAL A 136 -5.97 1.23 -5.91
N MET A 137 -5.45 2.20 -5.13
CA MET A 137 -5.44 2.14 -3.68
C MET A 137 -6.88 2.10 -3.15
N PRO A 138 -7.29 1.05 -2.40
CA PRO A 138 -8.67 0.89 -1.96
C PRO A 138 -9.00 1.72 -0.71
N TRP A 139 -8.59 2.99 -0.67
CA TRP A 139 -8.93 3.94 0.40
C TRP A 139 -10.44 4.06 0.68
N PRO A 140 -11.39 3.96 -0.29
CA PRO A 140 -12.81 4.06 0.04
C PRO A 140 -13.32 2.93 0.95
N ASN A 141 -12.65 1.77 0.92
CA ASN A 141 -12.98 0.62 1.77
C ASN A 141 -12.49 0.83 3.21
N PHE A 142 -11.53 1.74 3.41
CA PHE A 142 -10.84 1.97 4.68
C PHE A 142 -11.13 3.36 5.26
N GLN A 143 -11.77 4.26 4.50
CA GLN A 143 -12.06 5.64 4.87
C GLN A 143 -12.90 5.80 6.15
N ASN A 144 -13.56 4.74 6.61
CA ASN A 144 -14.40 4.74 7.82
C ASN A 144 -13.71 4.13 9.05
N MET A 145 -12.42 3.77 8.97
CA MET A 145 -11.65 3.28 10.12
C MET A 145 -11.61 4.31 11.26
N THR A 146 -11.38 3.89 12.49
CA THR A 146 -11.15 4.87 13.55
C THR A 146 -9.75 5.48 13.43
N ASP A 147 -9.52 6.67 13.98
CA ASP A 147 -8.16 7.25 14.00
C ASP A 147 -7.18 6.35 14.75
N ASN A 148 -7.65 5.59 15.75
CA ASN A 148 -6.86 4.58 16.45
C ASN A 148 -6.48 3.40 15.53
N ASP A 149 -7.41 2.91 14.69
CA ASP A 149 -7.11 1.84 13.73
C ASP A 149 -6.10 2.34 12.68
N LEU A 150 -6.30 3.56 12.14
CA LEU A 150 -5.35 4.17 11.19
C LEU A 150 -3.98 4.39 11.83
N ARG A 151 -3.93 4.81 13.10
CA ARG A 151 -2.68 4.97 13.84
C ARG A 151 -1.96 3.64 14.01
N ALA A 152 -2.68 2.57 14.31
CA ALA A 152 -2.11 1.25 14.45
C ALA A 152 -1.46 0.77 13.13
N ILE A 153 -2.11 1.01 11.99
CA ILE A 153 -1.54 0.71 10.67
C ILE A 153 -0.28 1.54 10.43
N TYR A 154 -0.35 2.84 10.67
CA TYR A 154 0.78 3.75 10.47
C TYR A 154 2.00 3.35 11.30
N GLU A 155 1.83 3.08 12.60
CA GLU A 155 2.95 2.65 13.45
C GLU A 155 3.48 1.25 13.07
N TYR A 156 2.61 0.37 12.55
CA TYR A 156 3.07 -0.90 11.98
C TYR A 156 3.95 -0.66 10.74
N LEU A 157 3.51 0.19 9.81
CA LEU A 157 4.30 0.55 8.62
C LEU A 157 5.61 1.23 9.01
N ARG A 158 5.65 2.00 10.10
CA ARG A 158 6.89 2.58 10.64
C ARG A 158 7.86 1.56 11.22
N ALA A 159 7.37 0.42 11.68
CA ALA A 159 8.16 -0.58 12.40
C ALA A 159 8.74 -1.69 11.50
N ILE A 160 8.27 -1.82 10.25
CA ILE A 160 8.81 -2.80 9.31
C ILE A 160 10.12 -2.31 8.68
N PRO A 161 10.98 -3.22 8.17
CA PRO A 161 12.18 -2.82 7.46
C PRO A 161 11.88 -1.98 6.22
N CYS A 162 12.74 -0.99 5.95
CA CYS A 162 12.74 -0.27 4.67
C CYS A 162 13.10 -1.21 3.52
N ILE A 163 12.45 -1.02 2.37
CA ILE A 163 12.81 -1.67 1.11
C ILE A 163 13.26 -0.58 0.14
N GLU A 164 14.51 -0.64 -0.32
CA GLU A 164 15.09 0.33 -1.24
C GLU A 164 14.40 0.28 -2.61
N GLY A 165 14.09 1.45 -3.17
CA GLY A 165 13.57 1.61 -4.52
C GLY A 165 14.70 1.69 -5.57
N PRO A 166 14.36 1.85 -6.86
CA PRO A 166 15.35 2.20 -7.88
C PRO A 166 16.05 3.53 -7.54
N PRO A 167 17.26 3.77 -8.05
CA PRO A 167 17.95 5.05 -7.82
C PRO A 167 17.17 6.22 -8.45
N ALA A 168 17.24 7.39 -7.82
CA ALA A 168 16.73 8.63 -8.40
C ALA A 168 17.33 8.88 -9.80
N PRO A 169 16.58 9.48 -10.74
CA PRO A 169 15.28 10.15 -10.57
C PRO A 169 14.06 9.24 -10.86
N ASP A 170 14.16 7.92 -10.63
CA ASP A 170 13.02 7.02 -10.86
C ASP A 170 11.79 7.40 -10.00
N PRO A 171 10.56 7.42 -10.53
CA PRO A 171 9.35 7.68 -9.76
C PRO A 171 9.10 6.70 -8.59
N LEU A 172 9.72 5.52 -8.64
CA LEU A 172 9.67 4.50 -7.58
C LEU A 172 10.84 4.62 -6.60
N HIS A 173 11.65 5.68 -6.71
CA HIS A 173 12.77 5.91 -5.82
C HIS A 173 12.31 5.97 -4.36
N HIS A 174 12.99 5.22 -3.50
CA HIS A 174 12.71 5.14 -2.08
C HIS A 174 14.01 4.86 -1.35
N ASP A 175 14.50 5.86 -0.62
CA ASP A 175 15.82 5.87 -0.01
C ASP A 175 15.77 5.37 1.44
N CYS A 176 16.50 4.29 1.74
CA CYS A 176 16.64 3.75 3.09
C CYS A 176 17.83 4.34 3.87
N HIS A 177 18.79 5.04 3.22
CA HIS A 177 20.10 5.38 3.80
C HIS A 177 20.60 6.80 3.50
#